data_AF-A0A1R2C143-F1
#
_entry.id   AF-A0A1R2C143-F1
#
_cell.length_a   1.000
_cell.length_b   1.000
_cell.length_c   1.000
_cell.angle_alpha   90.00
_cell.angle_beta   90.00
_cell.angle_gamma   90.00
#
_symmetry.space_group_name_H-M   'P 1'
#
loop_
_entity.id
_entity.type
_entity.pdbx_description
1 polymer ?
#
loop_
_entity_poly.entity_id
_entity_poly.type
_entity_poly.pdbx_seq_one_letter_code
_entity_poly.pdbx_strand_id
1 'polypeptide(L)'
;MFLEKQTIRYCNKLRLKIPYSNKKKTNNDTMNDDMKSATYEDKWNMTESIRTLDQIALEKVIEVVKEKSPESIEILDTDKIKIKLDVISRETFNHIQTIIDESTLESLR
;
A
#
# COMPACT_ATOMS: atom_id res chain seq x y z
N MET A 1 -6.88 5.80 39.65
CA MET A 1 -5.45 6.17 39.79
C MET A 1 -4.60 5.15 40.58
N PHE A 2 -5.17 4.27 41.43
CA PHE A 2 -4.40 3.21 42.12
C PHE A 2 -3.97 2.07 41.19
N LEU A 3 -4.87 1.57 40.33
CA LEU A 3 -4.56 0.51 39.38
C LEU A 3 -3.42 0.90 38.42
N GLU A 4 -3.45 2.11 37.85
CA GLU A 4 -2.41 2.59 36.93
C GLU A 4 -1.01 2.52 37.54
N LYS A 5 -0.87 2.88 38.83
CA LYS A 5 0.42 2.83 39.54
C LYS A 5 0.89 1.39 39.76
N GLN A 6 -0.02 0.44 39.99
CA GLN A 6 0.33 -0.98 40.13
C GLN A 6 0.75 -1.58 38.77
N THR A 7 0.02 -1.24 37.70
CA THR A 7 0.34 -1.70 36.34
C THR A 7 1.72 -1.21 35.88
N ILE A 8 2.05 0.07 36.11
CA ILE A 8 3.38 0.62 35.77
C ILE A 8 4.49 -0.10 36.53
N ARG A 9 4.30 -0.34 37.84
CA ARG A 9 5.30 -1.05 38.67
C ARG A 9 5.51 -2.49 38.20
N TYR A 10 4.43 -3.17 37.84
CA TYR A 10 4.49 -4.55 37.36
C TYR A 10 5.18 -4.66 35.99
N CYS A 11 4.83 -3.79 35.04
CA CYS A 11 5.49 -3.73 33.73
C CYS A 11 6.98 -3.42 33.83
N ASN A 12 7.38 -2.50 34.72
CA ASN A 12 8.79 -2.17 34.96
C ASN A 12 9.58 -3.35 35.54
N LYS A 13 8.98 -4.13 36.46
CA LYS A 13 9.62 -5.32 37.03
C LYS A 13 9.88 -6.40 35.96
N LEU A 14 9.02 -6.49 34.96
CA LEU A 14 9.12 -7.45 33.87
C LEU A 14 9.88 -6.91 32.63
N ARG A 15 10.40 -5.67 32.68
CA ARG A 15 10.99 -4.95 31.53
C ARG A 15 10.08 -4.90 30.29
N LEU A 16 8.77 -4.94 30.50
CA LEU A 16 7.77 -4.86 29.44
C LEU A 16 7.45 -3.39 29.16
N LYS A 17 7.25 -3.04 27.89
CA LYS A 17 6.78 -1.70 27.51
C LYS A 17 5.42 -1.46 28.16
N ILE A 18 5.31 -0.36 28.92
CA ILE A 18 4.07 0.04 29.58
C ILE A 18 3.04 0.40 28.49
N PRO A 19 1.83 -0.19 28.49
CA PRO A 19 0.79 0.20 27.55
C PRO A 19 0.39 1.67 27.82
N TYR A 20 0.41 2.48 26.77
CA TYR A 20 0.16 3.91 26.79
C TYR A 20 -1.08 4.27 27.62
N SER A 21 -0.86 5.00 28.72
CA SER A 21 -1.93 5.61 29.51
C SER A 21 -2.55 6.74 28.70
N ASN A 22 -3.69 6.48 28.06
CA ASN A 22 -4.47 7.44 27.29
C ASN A 22 -4.91 8.63 28.16
N LYS A 23 -4.10 9.70 28.14
CA LYS A 23 -4.50 11.04 28.57
C LYS A 23 -4.07 12.05 27.53
N LYS A 24 -4.83 12.12 26.43
CA LYS A 24 -5.52 13.34 25.97
C LYS A 24 -6.05 13.14 24.55
N LYS A 25 -7.36 13.36 24.47
CA LYS A 25 -8.17 13.49 23.27
C LYS A 25 -7.75 14.79 22.58
N THR A 26 -7.11 14.68 21.42
CA THR A 26 -7.03 15.75 20.42
C THR A 26 -6.96 15.08 19.08
N ASN A 27 -8.09 15.10 18.36
CA ASN A 27 -8.19 14.78 16.95
C ASN A 27 -7.13 15.59 16.21
N ASN A 28 -6.19 14.91 15.58
CA ASN A 28 -5.41 15.44 14.48
C ASN A 28 -5.30 14.29 13.46
N ASP A 29 -6.44 14.03 12.80
CA ASP A 29 -6.56 13.18 11.60
C ASP A 29 -6.05 13.93 10.36
N THR A 30 -4.92 14.59 10.47
CA THR A 30 -4.37 15.31 9.33
C THR A 30 -2.86 15.22 9.34
N MET A 31 -2.35 14.58 8.29
CA MET A 31 -0.98 14.65 7.80
C MET A 31 -0.02 13.62 8.40
N ASN A 32 -0.15 12.38 7.94
CA ASN A 32 1.04 11.53 7.75
C ASN A 32 0.88 10.39 6.73
N ASP A 33 0.15 10.61 5.62
CA ASP A 33 -0.03 9.58 4.57
C ASP A 33 1.07 9.56 3.48
N ASP A 34 1.98 10.53 3.46
CA ASP A 34 2.99 10.62 2.39
C ASP A 34 4.24 9.74 2.60
N MET A 35 4.43 9.13 3.78
CA MET A 35 5.66 8.37 4.08
C MET A 35 5.46 6.87 4.37
N LYS A 36 4.27 6.32 4.11
CA LYS A 36 4.03 4.88 4.27
C LYS A 36 4.13 4.19 2.92
N SER A 37 5.14 3.35 2.75
CA SER A 37 5.17 2.30 1.72
C SER A 37 3.77 1.72 1.49
N ALA A 38 3.36 1.53 0.23
CA ALA A 38 2.05 0.98 -0.12
C ALA A 38 1.73 -0.25 0.74
N THR A 39 0.58 -0.25 1.39
CA THR A 39 0.21 -1.32 2.31
C THR A 39 -0.10 -2.60 1.53
N TYR A 40 -0.13 -3.73 2.22
CA TYR A 40 -0.51 -5.01 1.58
C TYR A 40 -1.92 -4.93 1.00
N GLU A 41 -2.84 -4.24 1.68
CA GLU A 41 -4.21 -4.03 1.20
C GLU A 41 -4.23 -3.21 -0.10
N ASP A 42 -3.42 -2.15 -0.20
CA ASP A 42 -3.32 -1.35 -1.44
C ASP A 42 -2.83 -2.20 -2.61
N LYS A 43 -1.78 -3.01 -2.38
CA LYS A 43 -1.23 -3.93 -3.39
C LYS A 43 -2.24 -4.99 -3.81
N TRP A 44 -3.01 -5.52 -2.86
CA TRP A 44 -4.05 -6.49 -3.13
C TRP A 44 -5.17 -5.88 -3.97
N ASN A 45 -5.67 -4.70 -3.58
CA ASN A 45 -6.71 -3.99 -4.32
C ASN A 45 -6.26 -3.67 -5.75
N MET A 46 -5.01 -3.23 -5.93
CA MET A 46 -4.47 -2.98 -7.26
C MET A 46 -4.41 -4.26 -8.11
N THR A 47 -4.07 -5.41 -7.52
CA THR A 47 -4.06 -6.69 -8.24
C THR A 47 -5.47 -7.09 -8.69
N GLU A 48 -6.47 -6.92 -7.83
CA GLU A 48 -7.86 -7.17 -8.17
C GLU A 48 -8.36 -6.22 -9.26
N SER A 49 -8.02 -4.93 -9.19
CA SER A 49 -8.39 -3.96 -10.22
C SER A 49 -7.76 -4.30 -11.57
N ILE A 50 -6.46 -4.66 -11.60
CA ILE A 50 -5.77 -5.07 -12.83
C ILE A 50 -6.45 -6.26 -13.49
N ARG A 51 -6.99 -7.20 -12.70
CA ARG A 51 -7.69 -8.38 -13.22
C ARG A 51 -8.96 -8.02 -13.99
N THR A 52 -9.57 -6.87 -13.67
CA THR A 52 -10.79 -6.37 -14.31
C THR A 52 -10.53 -5.38 -15.45
N LEU A 53 -9.27 -5.02 -15.70
CA LEU A 53 -8.92 -4.08 -16.77
C LEU A 53 -9.06 -4.69 -18.16
N ASP A 54 -9.38 -3.83 -19.12
CA ASP A 54 -9.29 -4.15 -20.54
C ASP A 54 -7.84 -4.30 -21.01
N GLN A 55 -7.67 -5.04 -22.11
CA GLN A 55 -6.35 -5.32 -22.69
C GLN A 55 -5.54 -4.05 -23.03
N ILE A 56 -6.21 -2.99 -23.49
CA ILE A 56 -5.58 -1.70 -23.80
C ILE A 56 -5.02 -1.04 -22.52
N ALA A 57 -5.77 -1.08 -21.42
CA ALA A 57 -5.31 -0.53 -20.15
C ALA A 57 -4.19 -1.39 -19.55
N LEU A 58 -4.27 -2.71 -19.69
CA LEU A 58 -3.23 -3.62 -19.23
C LEU A 58 -1.89 -3.40 -19.93
N GLU A 59 -1.88 -3.17 -21.24
CA GLU A 59 -0.67 -2.82 -21.99
C GLU A 59 -0.04 -1.51 -21.49
N LYS A 60 -0.84 -0.46 -21.26
CA LYS A 60 -0.35 0.80 -20.68
C LYS A 60 0.27 0.60 -19.31
N VAL A 61 -0.34 -0.22 -18.45
CA VAL A 61 0.22 -0.55 -17.13
C VAL A 61 1.58 -1.24 -17.29
N ILE A 62 1.70 -2.20 -18.20
CA ILE A 62 2.96 -2.92 -18.46
C ILE A 62 4.04 -1.95 -18.98
N GLU A 63 3.70 -1.04 -19.88
CA GLU A 63 4.63 -0.03 -20.39
C GLU A 63 5.19 0.86 -19.27
N VAL A 64 4.32 1.36 -18.39
CA VAL A 64 4.74 2.19 -17.24
C VAL A 64 5.63 1.41 -16.28
N VAL A 65 5.31 0.14 -16.00
CA VAL A 65 6.15 -0.69 -15.12
C VAL A 65 7.51 -0.95 -15.79
N LYS A 66 7.55 -1.16 -17.11
CA LYS A 66 8.81 -1.34 -17.86
C LYS A 66 9.69 -0.10 -17.84
N GLU A 67 9.08 1.08 -17.95
CA GLU A 67 9.81 2.35 -17.99
C GLU A 67 10.35 2.74 -16.61
N LYS A 68 9.51 2.64 -15.56
CA LYS A 68 9.85 3.17 -14.23
C LYS A 68 10.45 2.14 -13.28
N SER A 69 10.15 0.85 -13.48
CA SER A 69 10.54 -0.23 -12.58
C SER A 69 10.83 -1.53 -13.32
N PRO A 70 11.78 -1.54 -14.28
CA PRO A 70 12.08 -2.74 -15.08
C PRO A 70 12.53 -3.93 -14.23
N GLU A 71 13.14 -3.67 -13.06
CA GLU A 71 13.61 -4.70 -12.12
C GLU A 71 12.46 -5.51 -11.49
N SER A 72 11.24 -4.98 -11.50
CA SER A 72 10.06 -5.64 -10.94
C SER A 72 9.41 -6.62 -11.92
N ILE A 73 9.85 -6.65 -13.18
CA ILE A 73 9.25 -7.45 -14.25
C ILE A 73 10.02 -8.76 -14.45
N GLU A 74 9.28 -9.87 -14.41
CA GLU A 74 9.75 -11.18 -14.85
C GLU A 74 8.90 -11.62 -16.06
N ILE A 75 9.54 -11.72 -17.22
CA ILE A 75 8.90 -12.29 -18.42
C ILE A 75 9.02 -13.81 -18.30
N LEU A 76 7.89 -14.50 -18.17
CA LEU A 76 7.83 -15.96 -18.01
C LEU A 76 7.69 -16.67 -19.36
N ASP A 77 6.79 -16.17 -20.21
CA ASP A 77 6.51 -16.65 -21.57
C ASP A 77 6.29 -15.44 -22.49
N THR A 78 6.13 -15.69 -23.80
CA THR A 78 5.79 -14.65 -24.79
C THR A 78 4.54 -13.83 -24.42
N ASP A 79 3.57 -14.46 -23.74
CA ASP A 79 2.28 -13.83 -23.38
C ASP A 79 2.06 -13.70 -21.87
N LYS A 80 3.06 -14.03 -21.04
CA LYS A 80 2.91 -14.00 -19.57
C LYS A 80 4.01 -13.18 -18.93
N ILE A 81 3.57 -12.11 -18.27
CA ILE A 81 4.42 -11.19 -17.52
C ILE A 81 4.02 -11.28 -16.05
N LYS A 82 5.02 -11.49 -15.20
CA LYS A 82 4.85 -11.45 -13.75
C LYS A 82 5.45 -10.15 -13.22
N ILE A 83 4.66 -9.41 -12.46
CA ILE A 83 5.05 -8.12 -11.91
C ILE A 83 5.16 -8.27 -10.38
N LYS A 84 6.33 -8.00 -9.83
CA LYS A 84 6.58 -8.03 -8.38
C LYS A 84 6.24 -6.69 -7.75
N LEU A 85 5.02 -6.56 -7.23
CA LEU A 85 4.54 -5.35 -6.53
C LEU A 85 5.40 -4.96 -5.31
N ASP A 86 6.19 -5.88 -4.74
CA ASP A 86 7.09 -5.60 -3.62
C ASP A 86 8.32 -4.77 -4.00
N VAL A 87 8.71 -4.79 -5.28
CA VAL A 87 9.90 -4.10 -5.78
C VAL A 87 9.52 -2.77 -6.45
N ILE A 88 8.23 -2.53 -6.68
CA ILE A 88 7.74 -1.31 -7.33
C ILE A 88 7.83 -0.11 -6.38
N SER A 89 8.34 1.01 -6.90
CA SER A 89 8.37 2.27 -6.18
C SER A 89 6.97 2.86 -6.00
N ARG A 90 6.74 3.62 -4.93
CA ARG A 90 5.42 4.24 -4.65
C ARG A 90 4.97 5.18 -5.77
N GLU A 91 5.89 5.87 -6.43
CA GLU A 91 5.59 6.73 -7.57
C GLU A 91 5.01 5.95 -8.76
N THR A 92 5.56 4.76 -9.01
CA THR A 92 5.10 3.88 -10.08
C THR A 92 3.76 3.24 -9.70
N PHE A 93 3.60 2.85 -8.44
CA PHE A 93 2.32 2.37 -7.90
C PHE A 93 1.21 3.40 -8.12
N ASN A 94 1.45 4.67 -7.75
CA ASN A 94 0.47 5.73 -7.93
C ASN A 94 0.13 5.96 -9.42
N HIS A 95 1.11 5.89 -10.32
CA HIS A 95 0.85 6.00 -11.76
C HIS A 95 -0.05 4.88 -12.27
N ILE A 96 0.18 3.65 -11.81
CA ILE A 96 -0.65 2.52 -12.22
C ILE A 96 -2.07 2.67 -11.68
N GLN A 97 -2.20 3.15 -10.44
CA GLN A 97 -3.50 3.50 -9.85
C GLN A 97 -4.26 4.52 -10.70
N THR A 98 -3.59 5.60 -11.14
CA THR A 98 -4.20 6.60 -12.03
C THR A 98 -4.69 5.99 -13.34
N ILE A 99 -3.92 5.10 -13.96
CA ILE A 99 -4.31 4.43 -15.22
C ILE A 99 -5.54 3.54 -15.01
N ILE A 100 -5.60 2.84 -13.87
CA ILE A 100 -6.75 2.02 -13.50
C ILE A 100 -7.99 2.91 -13.32
N ASP A 101 -7.86 4.01 -12.59
CA ASP A 101 -8.97 4.92 -12.33
C ASP A 101 -9.49 5.56 -13.63
N GLU A 102 -8.60 5.98 -14.53
CA GLU A 102 -8.96 6.49 -15.86
C GLU A 102 -9.70 5.44 -16.71
N SER A 103 -9.20 4.21 -16.71
CA SER A 103 -9.81 3.08 -17.43
C SER A 103 -11.22 2.76 -16.92
N THR A 104 -11.42 2.77 -15.60
CA THR A 104 -12.74 2.49 -15.01
C THR A 104 -13.74 3.60 -15.28
N LEU A 105 -13.30 4.86 -15.32
CA LEU A 105 -14.12 6.01 -15.71
C LEU A 105 -14.53 5.97 -17.19
N GLU A 106 -13.63 5.51 -18.06
CA GLU A 106 -13.89 5.41 -19.50
C GLU A 106 -14.82 4.23 -19.83
N SER A 107 -14.72 3.12 -19.08
CA SER A 107 -15.64 1.97 -19.19
C SER A 107 -17.08 2.28 -18.74
N LEU A 108 -17.27 3.29 -17.89
CA LEU A 108 -18.58 3.76 -17.42
C LEU A 108 -19.29 4.73 -18.38
N ARG A 109 -18.65 5.13 -19.49
CA ARG A 109 -19.14 6.13 -20.44
C ARG A 109 -19.70 5.50 -21.71
#